data_AF-A0A7V9C9B8-F1
#
_entry.id   AF-A0A7V9C9B8-F1
#
_cell.length_a   1.000
_cell.length_b   1.000
_cell.length_c   1.000
_cell.angle_alpha   90.00
_cell.angle_beta   90.00
_cell.angle_gamma   90.00
#
_symmetry.space_group_name_H-M   'P 1'
#
loop_
_entity.id
_entity.type
_entity.pdbx_description
1 polymer ?
#
loop_
_entity_poly.entity_id
_entity_poly.type
_entity_poly.pdbx_seq_one_letter_code
_entity_poly.pdbx_strand_id
1 'polypeptide(L)'
;MAQEQQSVADIFRRAQAAHRENPQMSYKDLKAQLVREYKGAPLPPVYNLAIPEQDARAPEEDWSAGLSLVLRGIQQKDWAEVINGIVLSLEQTEGYERERGAEGSTDEWHDRSVGIRGALEKGVGKWMPEELKAVVERSAARISNRQAEATIPKKDQG
;
A
#
# COMPACT_ATOMS: atom_id res chain seq x y z
N MET A 1 7.12 26.14 -13.59
CA MET A 1 6.92 24.68 -13.70
C MET A 1 5.58 24.40 -13.07
N ALA A 2 4.60 23.89 -13.83
CA ALA A 2 3.30 23.55 -13.25
C ALA A 2 3.53 22.41 -12.27
N GLN A 3 3.31 22.62 -10.98
CA GLN A 3 3.26 21.52 -10.02
C GLN A 3 2.13 20.61 -10.50
N GLU A 4 2.48 19.39 -10.88
CA GLU A 4 1.50 18.37 -11.22
C GLU A 4 0.51 18.23 -10.08
N GLN A 5 -0.77 18.18 -10.41
CA GLN A 5 -1.85 18.04 -9.44
C GLN A 5 -1.73 16.67 -8.79
N GLN A 6 -1.24 16.63 -7.56
CA GLN A 6 -1.00 15.38 -6.85
C GLN A 6 -2.31 14.72 -6.43
N SER A 7 -2.37 13.40 -6.53
CA SER A 7 -3.51 12.63 -6.03
C SER A 7 -3.45 12.47 -4.51
N VAL A 8 -4.58 12.09 -3.91
CA VAL A 8 -4.67 11.74 -2.48
C VAL A 8 -3.69 10.61 -2.14
N ALA A 9 -3.56 9.61 -3.00
CA ALA A 9 -2.62 8.50 -2.84
C ALA A 9 -1.15 8.96 -2.86
N ASP A 10 -0.79 9.93 -3.72
CA ASP A 10 0.59 10.45 -3.76
C ASP A 10 0.96 11.17 -2.46
N ILE A 11 0.03 11.99 -1.95
CA ILE A 11 0.19 12.71 -0.69
C ILE A 11 0.29 11.72 0.48
N PHE A 12 -0.50 10.64 0.45
CA PHE A 12 -0.44 9.57 1.44
C PHE A 12 0.93 8.86 1.43
N ARG A 13 1.43 8.46 0.26
CA ARG A 13 2.77 7.84 0.14
C ARG A 13 3.87 8.78 0.62
N ARG A 14 3.75 10.08 0.32
CA ARG A 14 4.67 11.10 0.82
C ARG A 14 4.65 11.19 2.35
N ALA A 15 3.46 11.17 2.96
CA ALA A 15 3.30 11.16 4.42
C ALA A 15 3.91 9.89 5.04
N GLN A 16 3.66 8.72 4.44
CA GLN A 16 4.23 7.45 4.88
C GLN A 16 5.77 7.45 4.77
N ALA A 17 6.33 7.97 3.68
CA ALA A 17 7.77 8.10 3.51
C ALA A 17 8.39 9.02 4.56
N ALA A 18 7.79 10.20 4.80
CA ALA A 18 8.26 11.15 5.80
C ALA A 18 8.26 10.57 7.22
N HIS A 19 7.24 9.77 7.56
CA HIS A 19 7.15 9.12 8.86
C HIS A 19 8.14 7.94 8.99
N ARG A 20 8.38 7.18 7.91
CA ARG A 20 9.42 6.14 7.88
C ARG A 20 10.84 6.71 8.02
N GLU A 21 11.10 7.87 7.43
CA GLU A 21 12.37 8.59 7.57
C GLU A 21 12.60 9.06 9.01
N ASN A 22 11.53 9.45 9.72
CA ASN A 22 11.60 9.94 11.09
C ASN A 22 10.51 9.28 11.99
N PRO A 23 10.67 8.02 12.42
CA PRO A 23 9.63 7.29 13.15
C PRO A 23 9.29 7.86 14.55
N GLN A 24 10.12 8.78 15.07
CA GLN A 24 9.89 9.46 16.34
C GLN A 24 9.11 10.78 16.18
N MET A 25 8.83 11.19 14.93
CA MET A 25 8.09 12.41 14.64
C MET A 25 6.63 12.24 15.07
N SER A 26 6.07 13.21 15.79
CA SER A 26 4.66 13.17 16.12
C SER A 26 3.79 13.41 14.88
N TYR A 27 2.61 12.80 14.80
CA TYR A 27 1.65 13.07 13.73
C TYR A 27 1.26 14.56 13.61
N LYS A 28 1.31 15.29 14.73
CA LYS A 28 1.07 16.73 14.75
C LYS A 28 2.18 17.50 14.00
N ASP A 29 3.43 17.11 14.19
CA ASP A 29 4.57 17.72 13.51
C ASP A 29 4.61 17.33 12.03
N LEU A 30 4.30 16.07 11.72
CA LEU A 30 4.14 15.58 10.36
C LEU A 30 3.06 16.37 9.60
N LYS A 31 1.90 16.60 10.24
CA LYS A 31 0.85 17.46 9.68
C LYS A 31 1.36 18.87 9.40
N ALA A 32 2.06 19.48 10.35
CA ALA A 32 2.59 20.84 10.18
C ALA A 32 3.60 20.92 9.02
N GLN A 33 4.45 19.91 8.85
CA GLN A 33 5.37 19.80 7.73
C GLN A 33 4.63 19.68 6.39
N LEU A 34 3.69 18.74 6.28
CA LEU A 34 2.93 18.49 5.05
C LEU A 34 2.09 19.71 4.64
N VAL A 35 1.44 20.39 5.60
CA VAL A 35 0.70 21.62 5.31
C VAL A 35 1.62 22.68 4.71
N ARG A 36 2.86 22.83 5.19
CA ARG A 36 3.83 23.79 4.61
C ARG A 36 4.28 23.37 3.21
N GLU A 37 4.45 22.08 2.97
CA GLU A 37 4.88 21.50 1.69
C GLU A 37 3.83 21.71 0.58
N TYR A 38 2.55 21.50 0.90
CA TYR A 38 1.45 21.58 -0.07
C TYR A 38 0.75 22.93 -0.13
N LYS A 39 1.07 23.86 0.78
CA LYS A 39 0.46 25.20 0.78
C LYS A 39 0.77 25.92 -0.53
N GLY A 40 -0.29 26.24 -1.28
CA GLY A 40 -0.19 26.93 -2.58
C GLY A 40 -0.11 25.98 -3.78
N ALA A 41 -0.03 24.67 -3.56
CA ALA A 41 -0.18 23.67 -4.61
C ALA A 41 -1.67 23.53 -5.02
N PRO A 42 -1.94 23.11 -6.27
CA PRO A 42 -3.29 22.75 -6.69
C PRO A 42 -3.82 21.57 -5.86
N LEU A 43 -5.06 21.67 -5.39
CA LEU A 43 -5.72 20.63 -4.60
C LEU A 43 -5.92 19.34 -5.41
N PRO A 44 -5.96 18.17 -4.75
CA PRO A 44 -6.25 16.91 -5.42
C PRO A 44 -7.63 16.92 -6.08
N PRO A 45 -7.83 16.17 -7.17
CA PRO A 45 -9.13 16.01 -7.77
C PRO A 45 -10.05 15.13 -6.91
N VAL A 46 -11.35 15.48 -6.84
CA VAL A 46 -12.35 14.73 -6.07
C VAL A 46 -12.73 13.37 -6.65
N TYR A 47 -12.43 13.10 -7.92
CA TYR A 47 -12.80 11.84 -8.58
C TYR A 47 -11.89 10.66 -8.21
N ASN A 48 -10.79 10.90 -7.49
CA ASN A 48 -9.85 9.85 -7.08
C ASN A 48 -9.33 10.09 -5.65
N LEU A 49 -10.15 9.73 -4.66
CA LEU A 49 -9.81 9.80 -3.23
C LEU A 49 -9.26 8.49 -2.68
N ALA A 50 -9.31 7.40 -3.46
CA ALA A 50 -8.92 6.08 -2.98
C ALA A 50 -7.43 6.06 -2.59
N ILE A 51 -7.14 5.41 -1.47
CA ILE A 51 -5.79 5.11 -1.01
C ILE A 51 -5.62 3.60 -1.16
N PRO A 52 -4.98 3.11 -2.24
CA PRO A 52 -4.83 1.67 -2.51
C PRO A 52 -4.21 0.90 -1.33
N GLU A 53 -3.33 1.56 -0.58
CA GLU A 53 -2.66 1.01 0.59
C GLU A 53 -3.62 0.69 1.76
N GLN A 54 -4.76 1.39 1.83
CA GLN A 54 -5.85 1.06 2.77
C GLN A 54 -6.76 -0.03 2.20
N ASP A 55 -6.96 -0.08 0.89
CA ASP A 55 -7.82 -1.08 0.26
C ASP A 55 -7.24 -2.50 0.38
N ALA A 56 -5.92 -2.68 0.49
CA ALA A 56 -5.31 -4.00 0.65
C ALA A 56 -5.70 -4.73 1.96
N ARG A 57 -6.37 -4.06 2.90
CA ARG A 57 -6.52 -4.56 4.26
C ARG A 57 -8.01 -4.73 4.61
N ALA A 58 -8.31 -5.42 5.72
CA ALA A 58 -9.70 -5.73 6.06
C ALA A 58 -10.46 -4.50 6.56
N PRO A 59 -11.70 -4.27 6.12
CA PRO A 59 -12.47 -3.10 6.51
C PRO A 59 -12.78 -3.12 8.02
N GLU A 60 -12.22 -2.17 8.76
CA GLU A 60 -12.66 -1.79 10.12
C GLU A 60 -13.52 -0.51 10.04
N GLU A 61 -14.41 -0.30 11.02
CA GLU A 61 -15.47 0.74 10.99
C GLU A 61 -14.95 2.17 10.70
N ASP A 62 -13.68 2.47 11.02
CA ASP A 62 -13.16 3.84 11.00
C ASP A 62 -12.31 4.22 9.78
N TRP A 63 -12.00 3.32 8.86
CA TRP A 63 -10.98 3.58 7.82
C TRP A 63 -11.37 4.62 6.77
N SER A 64 -12.67 4.88 6.62
CA SER A 64 -13.19 5.93 5.73
C SER A 64 -13.23 7.32 6.36
N ALA A 65 -12.95 7.43 7.67
CA ALA A 65 -12.99 8.69 8.39
C ALA A 65 -11.99 9.72 7.83
N GLY A 66 -10.78 9.27 7.48
CA GLY A 66 -9.77 10.11 6.82
C GLY A 66 -10.23 10.64 5.46
N LEU A 67 -10.85 9.79 4.64
CA LEU A 67 -11.33 10.16 3.29
C LEU A 67 -12.42 11.23 3.32
N SER A 68 -13.30 11.15 4.33
CA SER A 68 -14.37 12.14 4.53
C SER A 68 -13.80 13.53 4.83
N LEU A 69 -12.71 13.60 5.61
CA LEU A 69 -12.00 14.83 5.90
C LEU A 69 -11.26 15.35 4.66
N VAL A 70 -10.63 14.46 3.89
CA VAL A 70 -9.98 14.84 2.61
C VAL A 70 -11.00 15.46 1.66
N LEU A 71 -12.16 14.83 1.45
CA LEU A 71 -13.20 15.36 0.58
C LEU A 71 -13.68 16.74 1.05
N ARG A 72 -13.95 16.89 2.36
CA ARG A 72 -14.37 18.16 2.96
C ARG A 72 -13.33 19.25 2.73
N GLY A 73 -12.06 18.94 2.96
CA GLY A 73 -10.95 19.88 2.76
C GLY A 73 -10.80 20.30 1.30
N ILE A 74 -10.95 19.38 0.34
CA ILE A 74 -10.93 19.72 -1.09
C ILE A 74 -12.09 20.66 -1.45
N GLN A 75 -13.30 20.36 -0.97
CA GLN A 75 -14.48 21.20 -1.22
C GLN A 75 -14.35 22.60 -0.62
N GLN A 76 -13.76 22.71 0.58
CA GLN A 76 -13.54 23.99 1.27
C GLN A 76 -12.27 24.72 0.84
N LYS A 77 -11.45 24.09 -0.01
CA LYS A 77 -10.12 24.55 -0.41
C LYS A 77 -9.16 24.74 0.76
N ASP A 78 -9.27 23.86 1.76
CA ASP A 78 -8.43 23.88 2.95
C ASP A 78 -7.43 22.71 2.98
N TRP A 79 -6.17 23.03 2.72
CA TRP A 79 -5.06 22.08 2.83
C TRP A 79 -4.87 21.55 4.26
N ALA A 80 -5.16 22.34 5.30
CA ALA A 80 -5.01 21.87 6.68
C ALA A 80 -5.95 20.70 6.97
N GLU A 81 -7.13 20.73 6.39
CA GLU A 81 -8.15 19.69 6.50
C GLU A 81 -7.85 18.47 5.61
N VAL A 82 -7.38 18.70 4.37
CA VAL A 82 -6.90 17.62 3.50
C VAL A 82 -5.79 16.83 4.18
N ILE A 83 -4.75 17.51 4.67
CA ILE A 83 -3.63 16.85 5.35
C ILE A 83 -4.09 16.19 6.65
N ASN A 84 -5.07 16.76 7.36
CA ASN A 84 -5.63 16.11 8.55
C ASN A 84 -6.24 14.74 8.22
N GLY A 85 -6.99 14.65 7.11
CA GLY A 85 -7.55 13.39 6.64
C GLY A 85 -6.47 12.38 6.24
N ILE A 86 -5.42 12.83 5.54
CA ILE A 86 -4.27 11.98 5.17
C ILE A 86 -3.55 11.42 6.40
N VAL A 87 -3.27 12.27 7.39
CA VAL A 87 -2.56 11.86 8.60
C VAL A 87 -3.41 10.89 9.43
N LEU A 88 -4.73 11.12 9.52
CA LEU A 88 -5.65 10.19 10.16
C LEU A 88 -5.63 8.82 9.45
N SER A 89 -5.72 8.81 8.12
CA SER A 89 -5.60 7.57 7.34
C SER A 89 -4.27 6.86 7.58
N LEU A 90 -3.16 7.61 7.72
CA LEU A 90 -1.84 7.04 8.00
C LEU A 90 -1.77 6.44 9.42
N GLU A 91 -2.31 7.13 10.42
CA GLU A 91 -2.36 6.64 11.79
C GLU A 91 -3.15 5.34 11.91
N GLN A 92 -4.34 5.28 11.28
CA GLN A 92 -5.14 4.06 11.19
C GLN A 92 -4.38 2.94 10.50
N THR A 93 -3.66 3.31 9.44
CA THR A 93 -2.86 2.37 8.65
C THR A 93 -1.73 1.78 9.49
N GLU A 94 -0.96 2.59 10.19
CA GLU A 94 0.17 2.10 11.00
C GLU A 94 -0.29 1.42 12.29
N GLY A 95 -1.39 1.89 12.89
CA GLY A 95 -2.03 1.25 14.04
C GLY A 95 -2.45 -0.19 13.71
N TYR A 96 -3.14 -0.37 12.58
CA TYR A 96 -3.56 -1.69 12.13
C TYR A 96 -2.39 -2.67 11.97
N GLU A 97 -1.30 -2.27 11.30
CA GLU A 97 -0.12 -3.13 11.13
C GLU A 97 0.54 -3.49 12.47
N ARG A 98 0.52 -2.57 13.44
CA ARG A 98 1.10 -2.80 14.77
C ARG A 98 0.26 -3.77 15.60
N GLU A 99 -1.05 -3.66 15.54
CA GLU A 99 -1.98 -4.49 16.32
C GLU A 99 -2.17 -5.88 15.71
N ARG A 100 -2.18 -5.96 14.38
CA ARG A 100 -2.52 -7.19 13.64
C ARG A 100 -1.32 -7.84 12.96
N GLY A 101 -0.13 -7.26 12.99
CA GLY A 101 1.02 -7.79 12.25
C GLY A 101 0.91 -7.57 10.74
N ALA A 102 1.88 -8.11 9.99
CA ALA A 102 1.88 -8.01 8.53
C ALA A 102 0.74 -8.81 7.90
N GLU A 103 0.35 -8.46 6.68
CA GLU A 103 -0.68 -9.18 5.91
C GLU A 103 -0.38 -10.70 5.91
N GLY A 104 -1.37 -11.51 6.34
CA GLY A 104 -1.27 -12.97 6.41
C GLY A 104 -0.72 -13.56 7.72
N SER A 105 -0.39 -12.77 8.75
CA SER A 105 0.24 -13.30 9.97
C SER A 105 -0.72 -13.72 11.09
N THR A 106 -2.01 -13.36 11.05
CA THR A 106 -2.80 -13.31 12.29
C THR A 106 -4.18 -13.99 12.24
N ASP A 107 -4.91 -14.03 11.12
CA ASP A 107 -6.03 -14.96 10.93
C ASP A 107 -6.42 -15.17 9.45
N GLU A 108 -7.21 -16.23 9.19
CA GLU A 108 -7.68 -16.66 7.86
C GLU A 108 -8.72 -15.71 7.23
N TRP A 109 -9.39 -14.88 8.03
CA TRP A 109 -10.44 -13.95 7.57
C TRP A 109 -9.83 -12.68 6.95
N HIS A 110 -8.67 -12.27 7.44
CA HIS A 110 -7.98 -11.06 7.00
C HIS A 110 -6.97 -11.31 5.85
N ASP A 111 -6.65 -12.57 5.53
CA ASP A 111 -5.90 -12.94 4.33
C ASP A 111 -6.84 -12.97 3.11
N ARG A 112 -6.80 -11.90 2.30
CA ARG A 112 -7.64 -11.76 1.10
C ARG A 112 -7.36 -12.81 0.01
N SER A 113 -6.29 -13.58 0.12
CA SER A 113 -6.02 -14.73 -0.76
C SER A 113 -6.81 -15.99 -0.35
N VAL A 114 -7.33 -16.03 0.88
CA VAL A 114 -8.20 -17.10 1.37
C VAL A 114 -9.54 -17.00 0.64
N GLY A 115 -9.96 -18.12 0.03
CA GLY A 115 -11.14 -18.18 -0.84
C GLY A 115 -10.88 -17.88 -2.32
N ILE A 116 -9.87 -17.06 -2.65
CA ILE A 116 -9.47 -16.83 -4.05
C ILE A 116 -8.59 -17.96 -4.56
N ARG A 117 -7.69 -18.51 -3.73
CA ARG A 117 -6.76 -19.59 -4.14
C ARG A 117 -7.46 -20.77 -4.80
N GLY A 118 -8.50 -21.31 -4.19
CA GLY A 118 -9.23 -22.44 -4.75
C GLY A 118 -10.00 -22.11 -6.04
N ALA A 119 -10.51 -20.89 -6.17
CA ALA A 119 -11.18 -20.43 -7.40
C ALA A 119 -10.16 -20.19 -8.53
N LEU A 120 -9.01 -19.61 -8.19
CA LEU A 120 -7.88 -19.39 -9.09
C LEU A 120 -7.32 -20.72 -9.59
N GLU A 121 -7.05 -21.68 -8.71
CA GLU A 121 -6.58 -23.02 -9.10
C GLU A 121 -7.56 -23.73 -10.03
N LYS A 122 -8.87 -23.68 -9.73
CA LYS A 122 -9.91 -24.25 -10.60
C LYS A 122 -9.99 -23.54 -11.96
N GLY A 123 -9.89 -22.21 -11.96
CA GLY A 123 -9.94 -21.40 -13.18
C GLY A 123 -8.72 -21.64 -14.07
N VAL A 124 -7.53 -21.62 -13.48
CA VAL A 124 -6.26 -21.93 -14.15
C VAL A 124 -6.27 -23.37 -14.66
N GLY A 125 -6.71 -24.33 -13.86
CA GLY A 125 -6.82 -25.74 -14.26
C GLY A 125 -7.74 -25.95 -15.45
N LYS A 126 -8.92 -25.29 -15.44
CA LYS A 126 -9.98 -25.47 -16.44
C LYS A 126 -9.74 -24.70 -17.75
N TRP A 127 -9.16 -23.51 -17.69
CA TRP A 127 -9.11 -22.59 -18.82
C TRP A 127 -7.71 -22.26 -19.32
N MET A 128 -6.64 -22.55 -18.55
CA MET A 128 -5.29 -22.31 -19.02
C MET A 128 -4.88 -23.39 -20.03
N PRO A 129 -4.49 -23.03 -21.26
CA PRO A 129 -3.93 -23.97 -22.23
C PRO A 129 -2.68 -24.66 -21.67
N GLU A 130 -2.55 -25.97 -21.95
CA GLU A 130 -1.43 -26.80 -21.46
C GLU A 130 -0.06 -26.25 -21.88
N GLU A 131 0.02 -25.61 -23.04
CA GLU A 131 1.25 -24.98 -23.52
C GLU A 131 1.73 -23.85 -22.59
N LEU A 132 0.79 -23.06 -22.05
CA LEU A 132 1.10 -22.00 -21.08
C LEU A 132 1.45 -22.57 -19.71
N LYS A 133 0.80 -23.67 -19.28
CA LYS A 133 1.18 -24.40 -18.05
C LYS A 133 2.63 -24.86 -18.11
N ALA A 134 3.02 -25.51 -19.21
CA ALA A 134 4.38 -26.00 -19.41
C ALA A 134 5.42 -24.86 -19.46
N VAL A 135 5.07 -23.68 -19.97
CA VAL A 135 5.96 -22.50 -19.95
C VAL A 135 6.15 -21.98 -18.52
N VAL A 136 5.08 -21.90 -17.74
CA VAL A 136 5.13 -21.46 -16.33
C VAL A 136 5.95 -22.43 -15.48
N GLU A 137 5.72 -23.74 -15.62
CA GLU A 137 6.46 -24.78 -14.89
C GLU A 137 7.96 -24.77 -15.22
N ARG A 138 8.31 -24.65 -16.51
CA ARG A 138 9.72 -24.51 -16.94
C ARG A 138 10.37 -23.24 -16.39
N SER A 139 9.61 -22.15 -16.26
CA SER A 139 10.09 -20.88 -15.73
C SER A 139 10.31 -20.97 -14.21
N ALA A 140 9.37 -21.58 -13.47
CA ALA A 140 9.49 -21.82 -12.04
C ALA A 140 10.67 -22.74 -11.71
N ALA A 141 10.86 -23.83 -12.48
CA ALA A 141 12.00 -24.73 -12.33
C ALA A 141 13.34 -24.01 -12.56
N ARG A 142 13.43 -23.12 -13.57
CA ARG A 142 14.63 -22.31 -13.82
C ARG A 142 14.95 -21.33 -12.68
N ILE A 143 13.94 -20.72 -12.07
CA ILE A 143 14.12 -19.80 -10.95
C ILE A 143 14.59 -20.57 -9.71
N SER A 144 13.98 -21.71 -9.41
CA SER A 144 14.38 -22.58 -8.30
C SER A 144 15.82 -23.09 -8.44
N ASN A 145 16.23 -23.52 -9.65
CA ASN A 145 17.60 -23.96 -9.90
C ASN A 145 18.62 -22.83 -9.72
N ARG A 146 18.30 -21.61 -10.15
CA ARG A 146 19.17 -20.43 -9.94
C ARG A 146 19.31 -20.06 -8.46
N GLN A 147 18.27 -20.21 -7.67
CA GLN A 147 18.33 -19.98 -6.22
C GLN A 147 19.14 -21.07 -5.50
N ALA A 148 19.05 -22.32 -5.95
CA ALA A 148 19.88 -23.41 -5.45
C ALA A 148 21.37 -23.21 -5.77
N GLU A 149 21.72 -22.77 -6.98
CA GLU A 149 23.10 -22.45 -7.39
C GLU A 149 23.68 -21.25 -6.61
N ALA A 150 22.86 -20.26 -6.23
CA ALA A 150 23.29 -19.11 -5.43
C ALA A 150 23.56 -19.44 -3.95
N THR A 151 23.11 -20.62 -3.47
CA THR A 151 23.21 -21.01 -2.05
C THR A 151 24.36 -21.99 -1.78
N ILE A 152 25.10 -22.43 -2.81
CA ILE A 152 26.28 -23.27 -2.64
C ILE A 152 27.47 -22.37 -2.25
N PRO A 153 28.02 -22.44 -1.02
CA PRO A 153 29.23 -21.71 -0.69
C PRO A 153 30.38 -22.26 -1.54
N LYS A 154 31.09 -21.37 -2.25
CA LYS A 154 32.37 -21.68 -2.90
C LYS A 154 33.35 -22.16 -1.82
N LYS A 155 33.43 -23.47 -1.59
CA LYS A 155 34.56 -24.07 -0.89
C LYS A 155 35.69 -24.32 -1.89
N ASP A 156 36.82 -23.74 -1.54
CA ASP A 156 38.19 -24.12 -1.89
C ASP A 156 38.59 -24.04 -3.37
N GLN A 157 39.10 -22.86 -3.75
CA GLN A 157 40.32 -22.79 -4.54
C GLN A 157 41.46 -22.44 -3.59
N GLY A 158 42.24 -23.45 -3.21
CA GLY A 158 43.55 -23.36 -2.57
C GLY A 158 44.57 -24.10 -3.41
#